data_AF-A0A1Z4QZM4-F1
#
_entry.id   AF-A0A1Z4QZM4-F1
#
_cell.length_a   1.000
_cell.length_b   1.000
_cell.length_c   1.000
_cell.angle_alpha   90.00
_cell.angle_beta   90.00
_cell.angle_gamma   90.00
#
_symmetry.space_group_name_H-M   'P 1'
#
loop_
_entity.id
_entity.type
_entity.pdbx_description
1 polymer ?
#
loop_
_entity_poly.entity_id
_entity_poly.type
_entity_poly.pdbx_seq_one_letter_code
_entity_poly.pdbx_strand_id
1 'polypeptide(L)' 'MIEEDVAELVKQLAQKHSLPTATFAASIFNKLVRDLANEEGLLGKQKITSDRKT' A
#
# COMPACT_ATOMS: atom_id res chain seq x y z
N MET A 1 -13.96 5.56 -11.73
CA MET A 1 -14.77 4.32 -11.69
C MET A 1 -13.78 3.16 -11.78
N ILE A 2 -13.84 2.20 -10.86
CA ILE A 2 -12.98 1.00 -10.95
C ILE A 2 -13.63 0.09 -12.01
N GLU A 3 -12.82 -0.42 -12.94
CA GLU A 3 -13.28 -1.40 -13.93
C GLU A 3 -13.82 -2.64 -13.20
N GLU A 4 -14.95 -3.17 -13.68
CA GLU A 4 -15.68 -4.25 -13.01
C GLU A 4 -14.79 -5.50 -12.80
N ASP A 5 -13.92 -5.76 -13.77
CA ASP A 5 -12.92 -6.84 -13.73
C ASP A 5 -11.91 -6.68 -12.59
N VAL A 6 -11.51 -5.43 -12.29
CA VAL A 6 -10.55 -5.13 -11.20
C VAL A 6 -11.22 -5.31 -9.84
N ALA A 7 -12.50 -4.94 -9.71
CA ALA A 7 -13.23 -5.14 -8.47
C ALA A 7 -13.38 -6.64 -8.12
N GLU A 8 -13.65 -7.48 -9.13
CA GLU A 8 -13.76 -8.93 -8.93
C GLU A 8 -12.40 -9.56 -8.59
N LEU A 9 -11.32 -9.13 -9.25
CA LEU A 9 -9.95 -9.56 -8.91
C LEU A 9 -9.57 -9.19 -7.48
N VAL A 10 -9.88 -7.97 -7.03
CA VAL A 10 -9.61 -7.52 -5.65
C VAL A 10 -10.36 -8.38 -4.64
N LYS A 11 -11.61 -8.76 -4.93
CA LYS A 11 -12.41 -9.63 -4.07
C LYS A 11 -11.85 -11.06 -4.01
N GLN A 12 -11.46 -11.65 -5.14
CA GLN A 12 -10.85 -12.99 -5.18
C GLN A 12 -9.51 -13.02 -4.42
N LEU A 13 -8.68 -11.99 -4.62
CA LEU A 13 -7.40 -11.87 -3.91
C LEU A 13 -7.62 -11.65 -2.40
N ALA A 14 -8.57 -10.80 -2.01
CA ALA A 14 -8.90 -10.60 -0.60
C ALA A 14 -9.30 -11.91 0.09
N GLN A 15 -10.12 -12.74 -0.57
CA GLN A 15 -10.49 -14.08 -0.08
C GLN A 15 -9.27 -14.99 0.06
N LYS A 16 -8.40 -15.05 -0.95
CA LYS A 16 -7.15 -15.84 -0.91
C LYS A 16 -6.24 -15.44 0.27
N HIS A 17 -6.24 -14.16 0.61
CA HIS A 17 -5.47 -13.61 1.73
C HIS A 17 -6.22 -13.62 3.07
N SER A 18 -7.43 -14.18 3.13
CA SER A 18 -8.29 -14.19 4.34
C SER A 18 -8.51 -12.80 4.94
N LEU A 19 -8.63 -11.78 4.10
CA LEU A 19 -8.85 -10.39 4.49
C LEU A 19 -10.19 -9.88 3.98
N PRO A 20 -10.85 -8.95 4.70
CA PRO A 20 -11.96 -8.20 4.15
C PRO A 20 -11.53 -7.45 2.89
N THR A 21 -12.38 -7.44 1.85
CA THR A 21 -12.09 -6.81 0.55
C THR A 21 -11.62 -5.35 0.70
N ALA A 22 -12.28 -4.58 1.56
CA ALA A 22 -11.91 -3.18 1.81
C ALA A 22 -10.52 -3.06 2.45
N THR A 23 -10.19 -3.92 3.42
CA THR A 23 -8.88 -3.94 4.08
C THR A 23 -7.78 -4.32 3.10
N PHE A 24 -8.02 -5.34 2.26
CA PHE A 24 -7.09 -5.75 1.22
C PHE A 24 -6.86 -4.62 0.21
N ALA A 25 -7.93 -4.01 -0.30
CA ALA A 25 -7.85 -2.89 -1.23
C ALA A 25 -7.06 -1.71 -0.65
N ALA A 26 -7.33 -1.33 0.60
CA ALA A 26 -6.60 -0.27 1.28
C ALA A 26 -5.10 -0.59 1.44
N SER A 27 -4.76 -1.85 1.75
CA SER A 27 -3.36 -2.29 1.85
C SER A 27 -2.63 -2.19 0.52
N ILE A 28 -3.28 -2.61 -0.58
CA ILE A 28 -2.70 -2.51 -1.93
C ILE A 28 -2.55 -1.04 -2.34
N PHE A 29 -3.56 -0.21 -2.11
CA PHE A 29 -3.52 1.22 -2.38
C PHE A 29 -2.36 1.89 -1.64
N ASN A 30 -2.21 1.63 -0.34
CA ASN A 30 -1.11 2.17 0.47
C ASN A 30 0.25 1.76 -0.08
N LYS A 31 0.40 0.52 -0.54
CA LYS A 31 1.64 0.04 -1.16
C LYS A 31 1.95 0.80 -2.44
N LEU A 32 0.97 0.90 -3.35
CA LEU A 32 1.13 1.59 -4.64
C LEU A 32 1.46 3.07 -4.47
N VAL A 33 0.74 3.77 -3.59
CA VAL A 33 1.00 5.18 -3.29
C VAL A 33 2.41 5.37 -2.72
N ARG A 34 2.87 4.45 -1.86
CA ARG A 34 4.21 4.51 -1.30
C ARG A 34 5.30 4.25 -2.34
N ASP A 35 5.08 3.29 -3.23
CA ASP A 35 6.00 2.97 -4.32
C ASP A 35 6.10 4.16 -5.29
N LEU A 36 4.97 4.74 -5.71
CA LEU A 36 4.92 5.97 -6.51
C LEU A 36 5.61 7.14 -5.82
N ALA A 37 5.34 7.35 -4.53
CA ALA A 37 5.99 8.42 -3.77
C ALA A 37 7.50 8.21 -3.62
N ASN A 38 8.00 6.97 -3.66
CA ASN A 38 9.43 6.69 -3.71
C ASN A 38 10.02 7.01 -5.10
N GLU A 39 9.34 6.60 -6.18
CA GLU A 39 9.76 6.86 -7.57
C GLU A 39 9.83 8.36 -7.86
N GLU A 40 8.84 9.12 -7.40
CA GLU A 40 8.77 10.59 -7.50
C GLU A 40 9.73 11.30 -6.52
N GLY A 41 10.47 10.56 -5.69
CA GLY A 41 11.40 11.12 -4.71
C GLY A 41 10.73 11.88 -3.55
N LEU A 42 9.42 11.77 -3.40
CA LEU A 42 8.63 12.41 -2.34
C LEU A 42 8.86 11.76 -0.97
N LEU A 43 9.21 10.48 -0.95
CA LEU A 43 9.69 9.77 0.23
C LEU A 43 11.21 9.81 0.28
N GLY A 44 11.73 11.02 0.53
CA GLY A 44 13.12 11.22 0.89
C GLY A 44 13.44 10.52 2.21
N LYS A 45 14.46 9.66 2.20
CA LYS A 45 15.06 8.93 3.33
C LYS A 45 14.69 9.55 4.67
N GLN A 46 13.76 8.92 5.42
CA GLN A 46 13.68 9.13 6.86
C GLN A 46 15.05 8.73 7.41
N LYS A 47 15.95 9.70 7.56
CA LYS A 47 17.13 9.56 8.40
C LYS A 47 16.56 9.22 9.77
N ILE A 48 16.68 7.95 10.15
CA ILE A 48 16.64 7.53 11.54
C ILE A 48 17.84 8.22 12.18
N THR A 49 17.72 9.51 12.53
CA THR A 49 18.57 10.12 13.54
C THR A 49 18.11 9.54 14.86
N SER A 50 18.56 8.32 15.11
CA SER A 50 18.68 7.80 16.47
C SER A 50 19.77 8.66 17.11
N ASP A 51 19.40 9.85 17.58
CA ASP A 51 20.23 10.63 18.50
C ASP A 51 20.16 9.90 19.83
N ARG A 52 21.00 8.87 19.93
CA ARG A 52 21.34 8.21 21.17
C ARG A 52 22.47 9.05 21.78
N LYS A 53 22.10 9.94 22.69
CA LYS A 53 22.99 10.48 23.74
C LYS A 53 22.25 10.25 25.06
N THR A 54 22.63 9.26 25.87
CA THR A 54 23.60 9.39 26.99
C THR A 54 23.64 10.78 27.57
#